data_AF-A0A238JH70-F1
#
_entry.id   AF-A0A238JH70-F1
#
_cell.length_a   1.000
_cell.length_b   1.000
_cell.length_c   1.000
_cell.angle_alpha   90.00
_cell.angle_beta   90.00
_cell.angle_gamma   90.00
#
_symmetry.space_group_name_H-M   'P 1'
#
loop_
_entity.id
_entity.type
_entity.pdbx_description
1 polymer ?
#
loop_
_entity_poly.entity_id
_entity_poly.type
_entity_poly.pdbx_seq_one_letter_code
_entity_poly.pdbx_strand_id
1 'polypeptide(L)'
;MFDFKTPNGAILRNATVEAARTNGVSEDEIAVVLKAERKRLVSEECRRRIYAHASAEAQTNMGLAVGVIGAKTASNRTDAEVAILAGATAALGWVQAMRAANAALIENAEADFLDDAAWPEIPAEAAQVAASF
;
A
#
# COMPACT_ATOMS: atom_id res chain seq x y z
N MET A 1 21.74 -2.23 -1.14
CA MET A 1 22.81 -1.20 -1.23
C MET A 1 22.15 0.15 -1.02
N PHE A 2 22.76 1.03 -0.24
CA PHE A 2 22.13 2.26 0.24
C PHE A 2 23.11 3.44 0.18
N ASP A 3 22.58 4.65 0.25
CA ASP A 3 23.41 5.84 0.38
C ASP A 3 23.52 6.23 1.87
N PHE A 4 24.74 6.34 2.39
CA PHE A 4 25.01 6.74 3.76
C PHE A 4 25.83 8.03 3.81
N LYS A 5 25.61 8.85 4.83
CA LYS A 5 26.45 10.01 5.14
C LYS A 5 27.41 9.63 6.26
N THR A 6 28.70 9.86 6.09
CA THR A 6 29.73 9.61 7.10
C THR A 6 29.87 10.79 8.06
N PRO A 7 30.49 10.60 9.25
CA PRO A 7 30.69 11.69 10.22
C PRO A 7 31.49 12.88 9.67
N ASN A 8 32.41 12.66 8.73
CA ASN A 8 33.18 13.73 8.08
C ASN A 8 32.41 14.42 6.93
N GLY A 9 31.14 14.07 6.71
CA GLY A 9 30.27 14.68 5.71
C GLY A 9 30.36 14.11 4.30
N ALA A 10 31.19 13.08 4.06
CA ALA A 10 31.20 12.36 2.79
C ALA A 10 29.94 11.51 2.60
N ILE A 11 29.60 11.19 1.34
CA ILE A 11 28.47 10.33 0.99
C ILE A 11 29.02 9.03 0.40
N LEU A 12 28.75 7.91 1.07
CA LEU A 12 28.97 6.57 0.57
C LEU A 12 27.77 6.17 -0.29
N ARG A 13 27.94 6.17 -1.61
CA ARG A 13 26.86 5.80 -2.53
C ARG A 13 26.83 4.30 -2.76
N ASN A 14 25.62 3.74 -2.85
CA ASN A 14 25.41 2.33 -3.17
C ASN A 14 26.30 1.42 -2.30
N ALA A 15 26.33 1.64 -0.99
CA ALA A 15 27.18 0.92 -0.06
C ALA A 15 26.39 -0.14 0.72
N THR A 16 27.09 -1.15 1.23
CA THR A 16 26.53 -2.12 2.18
C THR A 16 26.51 -1.54 3.59
N VAL A 17 25.71 -2.14 4.48
CA VAL A 17 25.72 -1.79 5.91
C VAL A 17 27.12 -2.01 6.52
N GLU A 18 27.81 -3.08 6.12
CA GLU A 18 29.17 -3.36 6.56
C GLU A 18 30.17 -2.29 6.11
N ALA A 19 30.06 -1.81 4.87
CA ALA A 19 30.88 -0.70 4.37
C ALA A 19 30.58 0.60 5.13
N ALA A 20 29.31 0.87 5.45
CA ALA A 20 28.91 2.02 6.26
C ALA A 20 29.54 1.97 7.67
N ARG A 21 29.47 0.81 8.34
CA ARG A 21 30.12 0.58 9.65
C ARG A 21 31.62 0.81 9.60
N THR A 22 32.27 0.25 8.58
CA THR A 22 33.73 0.39 8.37
C THR A 22 34.15 1.85 8.20
N ASN A 23 33.27 2.68 7.63
CA ASN A 23 33.49 4.11 7.43
C ASN A 23 32.96 4.99 8.57
N GLY A 24 32.63 4.38 9.72
CA GLY A 24 32.26 5.09 10.95
C GLY A 24 30.85 5.68 10.97
N VAL A 25 29.96 5.23 10.07
CA VAL A 25 28.52 5.58 10.17
C VAL A 25 27.95 4.91 11.43
N SER A 26 27.19 5.64 12.23
CA SER A 26 26.62 5.12 13.47
C SER A 26 25.51 4.09 13.22
N GLU A 27 25.28 3.16 14.16
CA GLU A 27 24.17 2.20 14.05
C GLU A 27 22.80 2.93 14.00
N ASP A 28 22.66 4.08 14.66
CA ASP A 28 21.44 4.89 14.61
C ASP A 28 21.18 5.45 13.20
N GLU A 29 22.21 6.01 12.54
CA GLU A 29 22.11 6.48 11.15
C GLU A 29 21.85 5.33 10.19
N ILE A 30 22.48 4.17 10.41
CA ILE A 30 22.22 2.96 9.63
C ILE A 30 20.75 2.54 9.79
N ALA A 31 20.24 2.49 11.02
CA ALA A 31 18.86 2.12 11.30
C ALA A 31 17.86 3.08 10.64
N VAL A 32 18.15 4.39 10.62
CA VAL A 32 17.33 5.38 9.91
C VAL A 32 17.27 5.10 8.41
N VAL A 33 18.41 4.83 7.77
CA VAL A 33 18.46 4.51 6.33
C VAL A 33 17.73 3.22 6.03
N LEU A 34 17.93 2.17 6.83
CA LEU A 34 17.25 0.88 6.64
C LEU A 34 15.74 1.00 6.83
N LYS A 35 15.28 1.74 7.84
CA LYS A 35 13.85 2.00 8.07
C LYS A 35 13.23 2.80 6.92
N ALA A 36 13.95 3.78 6.38
CA ALA A 36 13.50 4.54 5.22
C ALA A 36 13.35 3.66 3.97
N GLU A 37 14.32 2.77 3.72
CA GLU A 37 14.23 1.85 2.59
C GLU A 37 13.09 0.83 2.77
N ARG A 38 12.95 0.25 3.97
CA ARG A 38 11.83 -0.64 4.27
C ARG A 38 10.50 0.05 4.01
N LYS A 39 10.35 1.29 4.48
CA LYS A 39 9.16 2.12 4.22
C LYS A 39 8.86 2.23 2.72
N ARG A 40 9.89 2.50 1.90
CA ARG A 40 9.74 2.61 0.44
C ARG A 40 9.26 1.30 -0.16
N LEU A 41 9.95 0.19 0.12
CA LEU A 41 9.65 -1.12 -0.45
C LEU A 41 8.26 -1.64 -0.07
N VAL A 42 7.89 -1.56 1.21
CA VAL A 42 6.57 -2.01 1.68
C VAL A 42 5.45 -1.15 1.07
N SER A 43 5.68 0.17 0.94
CA SER A 43 4.69 1.08 0.33
C SER A 43 4.51 0.83 -1.18
N GLU A 44 5.59 0.52 -1.89
CA GLU A 44 5.53 0.13 -3.30
C GLU A 44 4.76 -1.18 -3.48
N GLU A 45 5.01 -2.16 -2.62
CA GLU A 45 4.32 -3.45 -2.67
C GLU A 45 2.83 -3.32 -2.33
N CYS A 46 2.48 -2.55 -1.30
CA CYS A 46 1.09 -2.22 -0.97
C CYS A 46 0.35 -1.64 -2.17
N ARG A 47 0.97 -0.67 -2.86
CA ARG A 47 0.40 -0.04 -4.05
C ARG A 47 0.27 -1.03 -5.22
N ARG A 48 1.29 -1.85 -5.47
CA ARG A 48 1.26 -2.89 -6.51
C ARG A 48 0.09 -3.84 -6.29
N ARG A 49 -0.10 -4.32 -5.07
CA ARG A 49 -1.20 -5.23 -4.69
C ARG A 49 -2.58 -4.59 -4.88
N ILE A 50 -2.77 -3.34 -4.48
CA ILE A 50 -4.03 -2.62 -4.73
C ILE A 50 -4.32 -2.51 -6.24
N TYR A 51 -3.32 -2.12 -7.03
CA TYR A 51 -3.49 -1.94 -8.47
C TYR A 51 -3.64 -3.25 -9.25
N ALA A 52 -3.21 -4.38 -8.70
CA ALA A 52 -3.46 -5.70 -9.28
C ALA A 52 -4.97 -6.05 -9.29
N HIS A 53 -5.75 -5.48 -8.38
CA HIS A 53 -7.20 -5.73 -8.29
C HIS A 53 -8.05 -4.58 -8.82
N ALA A 54 -7.61 -3.34 -8.65
CA ALA A 54 -8.34 -2.16 -9.11
C ALA A 54 -7.37 -1.16 -9.72
N SER A 55 -7.35 -1.07 -11.06
CA SER A 55 -6.55 -0.08 -11.77
C SER A 55 -6.96 1.36 -11.38
N ALA A 56 -6.12 2.35 -11.66
CA ALA A 56 -6.47 3.75 -11.40
C ALA A 56 -7.73 4.19 -12.18
N GLU A 57 -7.92 3.65 -13.38
CA GLU A 57 -9.11 3.84 -14.19
C GLU A 57 -10.35 3.20 -13.53
N ALA A 58 -10.25 1.93 -13.11
CA ALA A 58 -11.32 1.24 -12.42
C ALA A 58 -11.74 1.96 -11.12
N GLN A 59 -10.77 2.46 -10.35
CA GLN A 59 -11.02 3.26 -9.14
C GLN A 59 -11.77 4.57 -9.45
N THR A 60 -11.40 5.24 -10.54
CA THR A 60 -12.05 6.48 -10.97
C THR A 60 -13.48 6.23 -11.44
N ASN A 61 -13.68 5.23 -12.29
CA ASN A 61 -14.98 4.84 -12.82
C ASN A 61 -15.92 4.38 -11.70
N MET A 62 -15.41 3.61 -10.75
CA MET A 62 -16.14 3.20 -9.55
C MET A 62 -16.57 4.40 -8.70
N GLY A 63 -15.66 5.36 -8.48
CA GLY A 63 -15.98 6.60 -7.75
C GLY A 63 -17.08 7.43 -8.42
N LEU A 64 -17.04 7.55 -9.76
CA LEU A 64 -18.08 8.23 -10.54
C LEU A 64 -19.42 7.51 -10.43
N ALA A 65 -19.43 6.18 -10.57
CA ALA A 65 -20.64 5.38 -10.44
C ALA A 65 -21.25 5.51 -9.03
N VAL A 66 -20.44 5.43 -7.97
CA VAL A 66 -20.88 5.65 -6.59
C VAL A 66 -21.50 7.04 -6.42
N GLY A 67 -20.90 8.08 -7.02
CA GLY A 67 -21.45 9.45 -6.98
C GLY A 67 -22.81 9.57 -7.66
N VAL A 68 -22.95 9.02 -8.87
CA VAL A 68 -24.22 9.04 -9.64
C VAL A 68 -25.32 8.27 -8.91
N ILE A 69 -25.01 7.08 -8.39
CA ILE A 69 -25.96 6.25 -7.63
C ILE A 69 -26.33 6.93 -6.30
N GLY A 70 -25.33 7.51 -5.63
CA GLY A 70 -25.50 8.21 -4.36
C GLY A 70 -26.45 9.40 -4.43
N ALA A 71 -26.52 10.08 -5.58
CA ALA A 71 -27.45 11.17 -5.83
C ALA A 71 -28.93 10.73 -5.93
N LYS A 72 -29.21 9.44 -6.11
CA LYS A 72 -30.57 8.89 -6.10
C LYS A 72 -31.06 8.70 -4.66
N THR A 73 -32.34 8.93 -4.42
CA THR A 73 -33.01 8.46 -3.20
C THR A 73 -32.92 6.94 -3.11
N ALA A 74 -32.86 6.40 -1.90
CA ALA A 74 -32.72 4.95 -1.70
C ALA A 74 -33.84 4.14 -2.40
N SER A 75 -35.07 4.67 -2.42
CA SER A 75 -36.23 4.06 -3.10
C SER A 75 -36.10 4.00 -4.63
N ASN A 76 -35.21 4.79 -5.22
CA ASN A 76 -35.05 4.91 -6.67
C ASN A 76 -33.80 4.18 -7.19
N ARG A 77 -33.10 3.45 -6.32
CA ARG A 77 -31.93 2.64 -6.69
C ARG A 77 -32.40 1.28 -7.16
N THR A 78 -31.79 0.79 -8.23
CA THR A 78 -31.96 -0.60 -8.67
C THR A 78 -31.13 -1.56 -7.80
N ASP A 79 -31.46 -2.84 -7.80
CA ASP A 79 -30.70 -3.86 -7.07
C ASP A 79 -29.22 -3.90 -7.50
N ALA A 80 -28.96 -3.72 -8.80
CA ALA A 80 -27.60 -3.63 -9.34
C ALA A 80 -26.82 -2.44 -8.76
N GLU A 81 -27.49 -1.30 -8.58
CA GLU A 81 -26.87 -0.11 -7.98
C GLU A 81 -26.60 -0.27 -6.49
N VAL A 82 -27.50 -0.96 -5.77
CA VAL A 82 -27.26 -1.34 -4.37
C VAL A 82 -26.05 -2.26 -4.26
N ALA A 83 -25.90 -3.23 -5.18
CA ALA A 83 -24.74 -4.10 -5.22
C ALA A 83 -23.43 -3.35 -5.50
N ILE A 84 -23.44 -2.37 -6.43
CA ILE A 84 -22.27 -1.51 -6.70
C ILE A 84 -21.87 -0.73 -5.43
N LEU A 85 -22.83 -0.14 -4.70
CA LEU A 85 -22.53 0.59 -3.46
C LEU A 85 -21.95 -0.33 -2.37
N ALA A 86 -22.50 -1.55 -2.23
CA ALA A 86 -22.02 -2.53 -1.27
C ALA A 86 -20.59 -2.97 -1.61
N GLY A 87 -20.32 -3.32 -2.87
CA GLY A 87 -18.99 -3.68 -3.34
C GLY A 87 -17.98 -2.54 -3.19
N ALA A 88 -18.36 -1.30 -3.52
CA ALA A 88 -17.49 -0.14 -3.34
C ALA A 88 -17.16 0.12 -1.87
N THR A 89 -18.12 -0.11 -0.96
CA THR A 89 -17.90 -0.03 0.49
C THR A 89 -16.91 -1.10 0.94
N ALA A 90 -17.05 -2.34 0.47
CA ALA A 90 -16.11 -3.42 0.75
C ALA A 90 -14.70 -3.11 0.22
N ALA A 91 -14.59 -2.55 -1.00
CA ALA A 91 -13.32 -2.15 -1.59
C ALA A 91 -12.63 -1.04 -0.78
N LEU A 92 -13.38 -0.02 -0.33
CA LEU A 92 -12.85 1.02 0.56
C LEU A 92 -12.37 0.46 1.90
N GLY A 93 -13.13 -0.45 2.51
CA GLY A 93 -12.74 -1.14 3.74
C GLY A 93 -11.46 -1.95 3.57
N TRP A 94 -11.36 -2.71 2.48
CA TRP A 94 -10.15 -3.46 2.14
C TRP A 94 -8.93 -2.56 1.91
N VAL A 95 -9.07 -1.44 1.19
CA VAL A 95 -7.97 -0.47 1.02
C VAL A 95 -7.52 0.12 2.36
N GLN A 96 -8.43 0.35 3.30
CA GLN A 96 -8.06 0.78 4.66
C GLN A 96 -7.29 -0.32 5.41
N ALA A 97 -7.73 -1.58 5.31
CA ALA A 97 -7.01 -2.72 5.87
C ALA A 97 -5.60 -2.86 5.26
N MET A 98 -5.47 -2.71 3.94
CA MET A 98 -4.18 -2.70 3.23
C MET A 98 -3.24 -1.61 3.75
N ARG A 99 -3.77 -0.41 4.01
CA ARG A 99 -2.98 0.71 4.57
C ARG A 99 -2.55 0.44 6.01
N ALA A 100 -3.41 -0.19 6.82
CA ALA A 100 -3.06 -0.61 8.16
C ALA A 100 -1.98 -1.69 8.17
N ALA A 101 -2.11 -2.71 7.31
CA ALA A 101 -1.10 -3.74 7.11
C ALA A 101 0.24 -3.14 6.66
N ASN A 102 0.23 -2.20 5.70
CA ASN A 102 1.40 -1.46 5.28
C ASN A 102 2.09 -0.76 6.47
N ALA A 103 1.35 -0.03 7.31
CA ALA A 103 1.93 0.62 8.47
C ALA A 103 2.57 -0.38 9.46
N ALA A 104 1.90 -1.52 9.72
CA ALA A 104 2.43 -2.57 10.59
C ALA A 104 3.69 -3.23 10.01
N LEU A 105 3.70 -3.53 8.71
CA LEU A 105 4.82 -4.14 8.00
C LEU A 105 6.03 -3.21 7.92
N ILE A 106 5.83 -1.90 7.79
CA ILE A 106 6.92 -0.91 7.83
C ILE A 106 7.66 -0.95 9.17
N GLU A 107 6.94 -1.09 10.28
CA GLU A 107 7.53 -1.07 11.62
C GLU A 107 8.17 -2.42 12.01
N ASN A 108 7.72 -3.53 11.43
CA ASN A 108 8.29 -4.86 11.73
C ASN A 108 9.38 -5.25 10.73
N ALA A 109 10.66 -5.04 11.07
CA ALA A 109 11.80 -5.34 10.20
C ALA A 109 11.90 -6.80 9.76
N GLU A 110 11.40 -7.75 10.56
CA GLU A 110 11.50 -9.19 10.32
C GLU A 110 10.31 -9.75 9.52
N ALA A 111 9.23 -8.99 9.37
CA ALA A 111 8.08 -9.44 8.58
C ALA A 111 8.45 -9.48 7.10
N ASP A 112 8.16 -10.63 6.46
CA ASP A 112 8.22 -10.75 5.02
C ASP A 112 6.98 -10.11 4.39
N PHE A 113 7.15 -8.89 3.87
CA PHE A 113 6.08 -8.16 3.20
C PHE A 113 5.83 -8.65 1.76
N LEU A 114 6.63 -9.60 1.26
CA LEU A 114 6.40 -10.24 -0.04
C LEU A 114 5.47 -11.45 0.07
N ASP A 115 5.31 -12.01 1.27
CA ASP A 115 4.35 -13.07 1.55
C ASP A 115 2.92 -12.56 1.39
N ASP A 116 2.09 -13.30 0.66
CA ASP A 116 0.66 -12.98 0.49
C ASP A 116 -0.09 -13.04 1.83
N ALA A 117 0.34 -13.91 2.75
CA ALA A 117 -0.26 -14.01 4.09
C ALA A 117 -0.04 -12.76 4.95
N ALA A 118 0.89 -11.88 4.57
CA ALA A 118 1.14 -10.61 5.26
C ALA A 118 0.08 -9.53 4.95
N TRP A 119 -0.79 -9.76 3.95
CA TRP A 119 -1.75 -8.78 3.46
C TRP A 119 -3.19 -9.28 3.62
N PRO A 120 -4.15 -8.38 3.83
CA PRO A 120 -5.56 -8.77 3.87
C PRO A 120 -6.02 -9.27 2.50
N GLU A 121 -6.73 -10.40 2.51
CA GLU A 121 -7.42 -10.91 1.33
C GLU A 121 -8.46 -9.91 0.83
N ILE A 122 -8.62 -9.83 -0.49
CA ILE A 122 -9.65 -9.00 -1.10
C ILE A 122 -11.04 -9.64 -0.86
N PRO A 123 -12.01 -8.90 -0.29
CA PRO A 123 -13.38 -9.39 -0.18
C PRO A 123 -13.99 -9.69 -1.56
N ALA A 124 -14.83 -10.71 -1.66
CA ALA A 124 -15.42 -11.13 -2.93
C ALA A 124 -16.22 -10.00 -3.60
N GLU A 125 -16.97 -9.22 -2.82
CA GLU A 125 -17.76 -8.09 -3.30
C GLU A 125 -16.86 -6.95 -3.81
N ALA A 126 -15.71 -6.74 -3.18
CA ALA A 126 -14.72 -5.76 -3.61
C ALA A 126 -14.07 -6.19 -4.94
N ALA A 127 -13.71 -7.46 -5.07
CA ALA A 127 -13.17 -8.01 -6.31
C ALA A 127 -14.20 -7.93 -7.46
N GLN A 128 -15.46 -8.26 -7.17
CA GLN A 128 -16.55 -8.22 -8.15
C GLN A 128 -16.82 -6.80 -8.66
N VAL A 129 -16.91 -5.81 -7.76
CA VAL A 129 -17.12 -4.42 -8.19
C VAL A 129 -15.91 -3.89 -8.96
N ALA A 130 -14.68 -4.24 -8.55
CA ALA A 130 -13.47 -3.80 -9.24
C ALA A 130 -13.38 -4.37 -10.66
N ALA A 131 -13.80 -5.62 -10.87
CA ALA A 131 -13.87 -6.24 -12.19
C ALA A 131 -15.02 -5.70 -13.08
N SER A 132 -15.94 -4.92 -12.52
CA SER A 132 -17.05 -4.29 -13.26
C SER A 132 -16.66 -2.95 -13.89
N PHE A 133 -15.43 -2.47 -13.66
CA PHE A 133 -14.89 -1.19 -14.12
C PHE A 133 -13.52 -1.33 -14.75
#